data_AF-X6EWH5-F1
#
_entry.id   AF-X6EWH5-F1
#
_cell.length_a   1.000
_cell.length_b   1.000
_cell.length_c   1.000
_cell.angle_alpha   90.00
_cell.angle_beta   90.00
_cell.angle_gamma   90.00
#
_symmetry.space_group_name_H-M   'P 1'
#
loop_
_entity.id
_entity.type
_entity.pdbx_description
1 polymer ?
#
loop_
_entity_poly.entity_id
_entity_poly.type
_entity_poly.pdbx_seq_one_letter_code
_entity_poly.pdbx_strand_id
1 'polypeptide(L)' 'MDGKLKLVTKEGETFAEMKKGAPYFRKEGVEHDVVSANEGEYAFIEIELK' A
#
# COMPACT_ATOMS: atom_id res chain seq x y z
N MET A 1 -0.73 12.47 -6.43
CA MET A 1 -2.14 12.55 -6.02
C MET A 1 -2.29 11.63 -4.83
N ASP A 2 -3.36 11.78 -4.07
CA ASP A 2 -3.76 10.73 -3.13
C ASP A 2 -4.24 9.52 -3.96
N GLY A 3 -4.30 8.34 -3.35
CA GLY A 3 -4.71 7.12 -4.05
C GLY A 3 -5.16 6.02 -3.11
N LYS A 4 -5.63 4.92 -3.70
CA LYS A 4 -6.20 3.80 -2.96
C LYS A 4 -5.57 2.49 -3.39
N LEU A 5 -5.16 1.67 -2.42
CA LEU A 5 -4.62 0.34 -2.64
C LEU A 5 -5.52 -0.70 -2.00
N LYS A 6 -5.81 -1.78 -2.71
CA LYS A 6 -6.40 -2.99 -2.15
C LYS A 6 -5.26 -3.90 -1.69
N LEU A 7 -5.31 -4.32 -0.44
CA LEU A 7 -4.36 -5.24 0.17
C LEU A 7 -5.05 -6.60 0.34
N VAL A 8 -4.53 -7.62 -0.33
CA VAL A 8 -5.01 -9.00 -0.17
C VAL A 8 -4.04 -9.71 0.77
N THR A 9 -4.55 -10.15 1.92
CA THR A 9 -3.76 -10.81 2.96
C THR A 9 -4.34 -12.19 3.26
N LYS A 10 -3.64 -12.98 4.06
CA LYS A 10 -4.17 -14.26 4.59
C LYS A 10 -5.44 -14.10 5.43
N GLU A 11 -5.65 -12.92 6.01
CA GLU A 11 -6.81 -12.59 6.86
C GLU A 11 -7.99 -12.04 6.05
N GLY A 12 -7.79 -11.80 4.75
CA GLY A 12 -8.79 -11.25 3.84
C GLY A 12 -8.34 -9.95 3.18
N GLU A 13 -9.31 -9.27 2.59
CA GLU A 13 -9.09 -8.06 1.79
C GLU A 13 -9.35 -6.79 2.61
N THR A 14 -8.46 -5.82 2.48
CA THR A 14 -8.62 -4.48 3.08
C THR A 14 -8.24 -3.39 2.08
N PHE A 15 -8.58 -2.14 2.38
CA PHE A 15 -8.19 -0.98 1.58
C PHE A 15 -7.34 -0.01 2.39
N ALA A 16 -6.26 0.47 1.78
CA ALA A 16 -5.40 1.51 2.31
C ALA A 16 -5.58 2.81 1.49
N GLU A 17 -5.92 3.89 2.19
CA GLU A 17 -5.96 5.24 1.63
C GLU A 17 -4.56 5.87 1.75
N MET A 18 -4.00 6.28 0.62
CA MET A 18 -2.64 6.76 0.48
C MET A 18 -2.65 8.28 0.30
N LYS A 19 -1.97 9.01 1.17
CA LYS A 19 -1.87 10.47 1.09
C LYS A 19 -0.49 10.90 0.60
N LYS A 20 -0.44 11.74 -0.43
CA LYS A 20 0.84 12.23 -0.99
C LYS A 20 1.63 12.98 0.09
N GLY A 21 2.90 12.59 0.28
CA GLY A 21 3.80 13.22 1.24
C GLY A 21 3.58 12.80 2.70
N ALA A 22 2.72 11.82 2.95
CA ALA A 22 2.51 11.23 4.28
C ALA A 22 3.08 9.80 4.31
N PRO A 23 4.38 9.62 4.61
CA PRO A 23 4.97 8.29 4.72
C PRO A 23 4.38 7.53 5.92
N TYR A 24 4.36 6.21 5.82
CA TYR A 24 3.98 5.32 6.90
C TYR A 24 4.96 4.17 7.00
N PHE A 25 4.87 3.41 8.10
CA PHE A 25 5.77 2.30 8.40
C PHE A 25 5.00 0.98 8.49
N ARG A 26 5.62 -0.09 8.00
CA ARG A 26 5.19 -1.48 8.21
C ARG A 26 6.33 -2.24 8.87
N LYS A 27 5.98 -3.18 9.75
CA LYS A 27 6.95 -4.07 10.39
C LYS A 27 7.35 -5.18 9.41
N GLU A 28 8.52 -5.75 9.60
CA GLU A 28 8.96 -6.97 8.92
C GLU A 28 7.93 -8.10 9.10
N GLY A 29 7.84 -8.99 8.11
CA GLY A 29 6.96 -10.17 8.12
C GLY A 29 5.54 -9.92 7.63
N VAL A 30 5.24 -8.70 7.17
CA VAL A 30 3.95 -8.40 6.53
C VAL A 30 3.91 -9.01 5.11
N GLU A 31 2.95 -9.89 4.87
CA GLU A 31 2.72 -10.57 3.59
C GLU A 31 1.38 -10.10 3.00
N HIS A 32 1.42 -9.55 1.79
CA HIS A 32 0.22 -9.13 1.07
C HIS A 32 0.48 -9.01 -0.44
N ASP A 33 -0.58 -9.17 -1.24
CA ASP A 33 -0.59 -8.68 -2.62
C ASP A 33 -1.10 -7.23 -2.62
N VAL A 34 -0.39 -6.33 -3.32
CA VAL A 34 -0.79 -4.93 -3.51
C VAL A 34 -1.45 -4.77 -4.87
N VAL A 35 -2.73 -4.38 -4.90
CA VAL A 35 -3.48 -4.10 -6.13
C VAL A 35 -3.89 -2.64 -6.16
N SER A 36 -3.60 -1.94 -7.28
CA SER A 36 -4.09 -0.58 -7.48
C SER A 36 -5.61 -0.56 -7.58
N ALA A 37 -6.26 0.27 -6.76
CA ALA A 37 -7.70 0.52 -6.82
C ALA A 37 -8.01 1.93 -7.35
N ASN A 38 -7.13 2.44 -8.21
CA ASN A 38 -7.24 3.74 -8.85
C ASN A 38 -7.69 3.57 -10.31
N GLU A 39 -8.31 4.61 -10.89
CA GLU A 39 -8.74 4.59 -12.30
C GLU A 39 -7.57 4.66 -13.29
N GLY A 40 -6.37 5.00 -12.83
CA GLY A 40 -5.16 5.11 -13.65
C GLY A 40 -3.89 4.64 -12.92
N GLU A 41 -2.74 4.91 -13.54
CA GLU A 41 -1.44 4.56 -12.98
C GLU A 41 -1.24 5.19 -11.60
N TYR A 42 -0.71 4.39 -10.67
CA TYR A 42 -0.39 4.84 -9.32
C TYR A 42 1.00 4.35 -8.94
N ALA A 43 1.81 5.26 -8.40
CA ALA A 43 3.18 4.97 -8.00
C ALA A 43 3.43 5.46 -6.57
N PHE A 44 4.20 4.68 -5.82
CA PHE A 44 4.74 5.03 -4.51
C PHE A 44 6.16 4.49 -4.39
N ILE A 45 6.87 4.93 -3.36
CA ILE A 45 8.23 4.49 -3.07
C ILE A 45 8.19 3.69 -1.77
N GLU A 46 8.85 2.54 -1.77
CA GLU A 46 9.13 1.77 -0.57
C GLU A 46 10.61 1.91 -0.20
N ILE A 47 10.89 2.04 1.09
CA ILE A 47 12.24 2.16 1.63
C ILE A 47 12.41 1.10 2.70
N GLU A 48 13.26 0.11 2.44
CA GLU A 48 13.58 -0.96 3.37
C GLU A 48 14.78 -0.57 4.26
N LEU A 49 14.62 -0.68 5.58
CA LEU A 49 15.66 -0.39 6.57
C LEU A 49 16.36 -1.69 7.00
N LYS A 50 17.69 -1.67 7.16
CA LYS A 50 18.51 -2.80 7.62
C LYS A 50 18.73 -2.78 9.12
#